data_AF-A0A098S4D0-F1
#
_entry.id   AF-A0A098S4D0-F1
#
_cell.length_a   1.000
_cell.length_b   1.000
_cell.length_c   1.000
_cell.angle_alpha   90.00
_cell.angle_beta   90.00
_cell.angle_gamma   90.00
#
_symmetry.space_group_name_H-M   'P 1'
#
loop_
_entity.id
_entity.type
_entity.pdbx_description
1 polymer ?
#
loop_
_entity_poly.entity_id
_entity_poly.type
_entity_poly.pdbx_seq_one_letter_code
_entity_poly.pdbx_strand_id
1 'polypeptide(L)'
;MRTIEIKKDIKLEADELLKGLSEMDLDSLEKFSEALNHIIARRKSPKPSDKELALLDKIYQGFPIKAQRRYDDLYKKLQDETILPEEHAELTRLVEQTEKHNADWLEAIAELAALRGITIKKLKQDLGIENPSLTDE
;
A
#
# COMPACT_ATOMS: atom_id res chain seq x y z
N MET A 1 -22.13 -7.85 -10.97
CA MET A 1 -21.28 -6.67 -11.21
C MET A 1 -22.12 -5.59 -11.84
N ARG A 2 -22.36 -4.47 -11.17
CA ARG A 2 -23.00 -3.29 -11.78
C ARG A 2 -21.90 -2.36 -12.25
N THR A 3 -21.73 -2.26 -13.56
CA THR A 3 -20.81 -1.34 -14.18
C THR A 3 -21.49 0.02 -14.26
N ILE A 4 -20.97 1.02 -13.55
CA ILE A 4 -21.45 2.41 -13.68
C ILE A 4 -20.75 3.00 -14.91
N GLU A 5 -21.46 3.00 -16.03
CA GLU A 5 -21.01 3.63 -17.28
C GLU A 5 -21.23 5.15 -17.18
N ILE A 6 -20.22 5.88 -16.69
CA ILE A 6 -20.26 7.35 -16.67
C ILE A 6 -20.04 7.82 -18.11
N LYS A 7 -21.14 8.02 -18.84
CA LYS A 7 -21.10 8.71 -20.13
C LYS A 7 -20.59 10.14 -19.93
N LYS A 8 -19.76 10.59 -20.86
CA LYS A 8 -18.95 11.82 -20.82
C LYS A 8 -19.73 13.14 -20.63
N ASP A 9 -21.06 13.09 -20.62
CA ASP A 9 -21.98 14.25 -20.53
C ASP A 9 -23.04 14.14 -19.41
N ILE A 10 -22.89 13.23 -18.45
CA ILE A 10 -23.78 13.16 -17.27
C ILE A 10 -23.23 14.10 -16.19
N LYS A 11 -23.97 15.15 -15.88
CA LYS A 11 -23.73 15.98 -14.69
C LYS A 11 -24.32 15.23 -13.49
N LEU A 12 -23.45 14.59 -12.71
CA LEU A 12 -23.82 13.94 -11.46
C LEU A 12 -23.38 14.83 -10.30
N GLU A 13 -24.28 15.11 -9.37
CA GLU A 13 -23.93 15.82 -8.15
C GLU A 13 -23.08 14.92 -7.24
N ALA A 14 -22.16 15.51 -6.48
CA ALA A 14 -21.24 14.76 -5.62
C ALA A 14 -21.98 13.85 -4.62
N ASP A 15 -23.11 14.33 -4.10
CA ASP A 15 -23.95 13.60 -3.16
C ASP A 15 -24.65 12.38 -3.80
N GLU A 16 -24.97 12.45 -5.09
CA GLU A 16 -25.54 11.31 -5.83
C GLU A 16 -24.49 10.24 -6.12
N LEU A 17 -23.25 10.66 -6.38
CA LEU A 17 -22.12 9.75 -6.53
C LEU A 17 -21.86 8.98 -5.22
N LEU A 18 -21.85 9.68 -4.08
CA LEU A 18 -21.63 9.08 -2.75
C LEU A 18 -22.73 8.07 -2.38
N LYS A 19 -23.98 8.33 -2.75
CA LYS A 19 -25.08 7.37 -2.60
C LYS A 19 -24.85 6.11 -3.42
N GLY A 20 -24.43 6.24 -4.68
CA GLY A 20 -24.11 5.10 -5.54
C GLY A 20 -22.94 4.26 -5.02
N LEU A 21 -21.91 4.90 -4.45
CA LEU A 21 -20.77 4.22 -3.83
C LEU A 21 -21.16 3.43 -2.57
N SER A 22 -22.17 3.90 -1.83
CA SER A 22 -22.65 3.24 -0.61
C SER A 22 -23.34 1.89 -0.88
N GLU A 23 -23.74 1.64 -2.14
CA GLU A 23 -24.35 0.36 -2.57
C GLU A 23 -23.32 -0.65 -3.11
N MET A 24 -22.03 -0.28 -3.17
CA MET A 24 -20.96 -1.16 -3.67
C MET A 24 -20.47 -2.12 -2.58
N ASP A 25 -19.98 -3.29 -3.00
CA ASP A 25 -19.26 -4.20 -2.12
C ASP A 25 -17.87 -3.64 -1.72
N LEU A 26 -17.32 -4.17 -0.63
CA LEU A 26 -16.09 -3.66 -0.02
C LEU A 26 -14.87 -3.74 -0.96
N ASP A 27 -14.68 -4.85 -1.68
CA ASP A 27 -13.57 -5.03 -2.64
C ASP A 27 -13.64 -3.99 -3.78
N SER A 28 -14.84 -3.73 -4.28
CA SER A 28 -15.06 -2.70 -5.29
C SER A 28 -14.86 -1.28 -4.73
N LEU A 29 -15.20 -1.04 -3.47
CA LEU A 29 -14.99 0.24 -2.80
C LEU A 29 -13.50 0.53 -2.55
N GLU A 30 -12.73 -0.49 -2.18
CA GLU A 30 -11.27 -0.40 -1.99
C GLU A 30 -10.57 -0.07 -3.31
N LYS A 31 -10.91 -0.80 -4.40
CA LYS A 31 -10.41 -0.51 -5.75
C LYS A 31 -10.79 0.88 -6.24
N PHE A 32 -12.00 1.34 -5.91
CA PHE A 32 -12.44 2.69 -6.23
C PHE A 32 -11.64 3.75 -5.45
N SER A 33 -11.39 3.52 -4.16
CA SER A 33 -10.58 4.41 -3.31
C SER A 33 -9.15 4.54 -3.84
N GLU A 34 -8.54 3.43 -4.27
CA GLU A 34 -7.21 3.42 -4.88
C GLU A 34 -7.17 4.25 -6.18
N ALA A 35 -8.15 4.04 -7.06
CA ALA A 35 -8.27 4.81 -8.29
C ALA A 35 -8.52 6.31 -8.03
N LEU A 36 -9.34 6.64 -7.01
CA LEU A 36 -9.61 8.01 -6.60
C LEU A 36 -8.36 8.70 -6.06
N ASN A 37 -7.59 8.00 -5.22
CA ASN A 37 -6.31 8.48 -4.69
C ASN A 37 -5.31 8.74 -5.82
N HIS A 38 -5.25 7.88 -6.83
CA HIS A 38 -4.42 8.08 -8.02
C HIS A 38 -4.83 9.34 -8.80
N ILE A 39 -6.14 9.61 -8.96
CA ILE A 39 -6.65 10.82 -9.61
C ILE A 39 -6.30 12.08 -8.80
N ILE A 40 -6.47 12.04 -7.47
CA ILE A 40 -6.14 13.15 -6.57
C ILE A 40 -4.64 13.44 -6.61
N ALA A 41 -3.79 12.41 -6.56
CA ALA A 41 -2.34 12.54 -6.66
C ALA A 41 -1.93 13.21 -7.98
N ARG A 42 -2.51 12.79 -9.11
CA ARG A 42 -2.26 13.37 -10.44
C ARG A 42 -2.78 14.80 -10.59
N ARG A 43 -3.88 15.16 -9.93
CA ARG A 43 -4.41 16.54 -9.95
C ARG A 43 -3.59 17.48 -9.06
N LYS A 44 -3.06 16.98 -7.94
CA LYS A 44 -2.18 17.75 -7.04
C LYS A 44 -0.78 17.96 -7.62
N SER A 45 -0.30 17.04 -8.47
CA SER A 45 0.98 17.17 -9.17
C SER A 45 0.77 16.97 -10.68
N PRO A 46 0.61 18.05 -11.47
CA PRO A 46 0.16 17.99 -12.88
C PRO A 46 1.05 17.16 -13.82
N LYS A 47 2.27 16.84 -13.41
CA LYS A 47 3.21 15.92 -14.07
C LYS A 47 4.08 15.26 -13.00
N PRO A 48 3.71 14.08 -12.45
CA PRO A 48 4.66 13.36 -11.63
C PRO A 48 5.89 13.04 -12.48
N SER A 49 7.07 13.34 -11.96
CA SER A 49 8.30 12.90 -12.63
C SER A 49 8.35 11.38 -12.67
N ASP A 50 9.06 10.78 -13.63
CA ASP A 50 9.27 9.32 -13.66
C ASP A 50 9.84 8.81 -12.33
N LYS A 51 10.60 9.67 -11.63
CA LYS A 51 11.11 9.43 -10.28
C LYS A 51 10.00 9.33 -9.24
N GLU A 52 8.97 10.19 -9.28
CA GLU A 52 7.83 10.09 -8.35
C GLU A 52 7.02 8.81 -8.56
N LEU A 53 6.82 8.41 -9.81
CA LEU A 53 6.09 7.17 -10.11
C LEU A 53 6.85 5.95 -9.58
N ALA A 54 8.16 5.87 -9.85
CA ALA A 54 9.00 4.79 -9.32
C ALA A 54 9.02 4.73 -7.78
N LEU A 55 8.97 5.88 -7.10
CA LEU A 55 8.90 5.94 -5.65
C LEU A 55 7.54 5.46 -5.12
N LEU A 56 6.44 5.82 -5.80
CA LEU A 56 5.11 5.33 -5.45
C LEU A 56 5.01 3.81 -5.64
N ASP A 57 5.55 3.28 -6.72
CA ASP A 57 5.58 1.82 -6.96
C ASP A 57 6.31 1.10 -5.83
N LYS A 58 7.46 1.60 -5.38
CA LYS A 58 8.17 1.05 -4.20
C LYS A 58 7.38 1.15 -2.90
N ILE A 59 6.64 2.24 -2.70
CA ILE A 59 5.83 2.46 -1.48
C ILE A 59 4.65 1.49 -1.41
N TYR A 60 4.04 1.19 -2.56
CA TYR A 60 2.88 0.31 -2.65
C TYR A 60 3.24 -1.16 -2.90
N GLN A 61 4.49 -1.45 -3.25
CA GLN A 61 5.02 -2.81 -3.26
C GLN A 61 4.94 -3.36 -1.83
N GLY A 62 4.00 -4.26 -1.58
CA GLY A 62 3.83 -4.86 -0.26
C GLY A 62 4.81 -5.99 0.01
N PHE A 63 4.97 -6.36 1.28
CA PHE A 63 5.69 -7.56 1.67
C PHE A 63 4.82 -8.81 1.42
N PRO A 64 5.35 -9.93 0.90
CA PRO A 64 4.54 -11.10 0.58
C PRO A 64 3.82 -11.70 1.79
N ILE A 65 2.50 -11.84 1.71
CA ILE A 65 1.67 -12.40 2.80
C ILE A 65 2.12 -13.81 3.20
N LYS A 66 2.55 -14.63 2.23
CA LYS A 66 3.08 -15.97 2.51
C LYS A 66 4.34 -15.93 3.37
N ALA A 67 5.23 -14.97 3.11
CA ALA A 67 6.45 -14.78 3.89
C ALA A 67 6.12 -14.29 5.31
N GLN A 68 5.16 -13.36 5.45
CA GLN A 68 4.67 -12.91 6.76
C GLN A 68 4.06 -14.07 7.57
N ARG A 69 3.20 -14.88 6.96
CA ARG A 69 2.62 -16.06 7.64
C ARG A 69 3.68 -17.06 8.06
N ARG A 70 4.67 -17.30 7.20
CA ARG A 70 5.80 -18.19 7.53
C ARG A 70 6.62 -17.64 8.70
N TYR A 71 6.84 -16.34 8.73
CA TYR A 71 7.46 -15.67 9.87
C TYR A 71 6.65 -15.89 11.16
N ASP A 72 5.34 -15.64 11.12
CA ASP A 72 4.47 -15.79 12.30
C ASP A 72 4.48 -17.24 12.84
N ASP A 73 4.43 -18.23 11.94
CA ASP A 73 4.50 -19.65 12.29
C ASP A 73 5.83 -20.02 12.96
N LEU A 74 6.94 -19.59 12.38
CA LEU A 74 8.28 -19.86 12.91
C LEU A 74 8.52 -19.13 14.23
N TYR A 75 8.03 -17.91 14.35
CA TYR A 75 8.11 -17.13 15.58
C TYR A 75 7.34 -17.80 16.72
N LYS A 76 6.16 -18.37 16.42
CA LYS A 76 5.41 -19.18 17.38
C LYS A 76 6.19 -20.43 17.82
N LYS A 77 6.80 -21.16 16.87
CA LYS A 77 7.65 -22.31 17.22
C LYS A 77 8.85 -21.92 18.10
N LEU A 78 9.43 -20.74 17.86
CA LEU A 78 10.50 -20.20 18.69
C LEU A 78 10.00 -19.93 20.13
N GLN A 79 8.82 -19.33 20.28
CA GLN A 79 8.19 -19.10 21.59
C GLN A 79 7.84 -20.40 22.32
N ASP A 80 7.42 -21.42 21.58
CA ASP A 80 7.09 -22.74 22.11
C ASP A 80 8.36 -23.61 22.35
N GLU A 81 9.56 -23.10 22.07
CA GLU A 81 10.85 -23.82 22.13
C GLU A 81 10.87 -25.12 21.27
N THR A 82 10.07 -25.16 20.21
CA THR A 82 9.95 -26.32 19.29
C THR A 82 10.63 -26.09 17.94
N ILE A 83 11.27 -24.93 17.76
CA ILE A 83 11.91 -24.55 16.49
C ILE A 83 13.16 -25.41 16.22
N LEU A 84 13.25 -25.93 15.00
CA LEU A 84 14.42 -26.68 14.56
C LEU A 84 15.57 -25.73 14.12
N PRO A 85 16.84 -26.16 14.14
CA PRO A 85 17.96 -25.31 13.73
C PRO A 85 17.82 -24.72 12.31
N GLU A 86 17.31 -25.51 11.37
CA GLU A 86 17.02 -25.07 10.00
C GLU A 86 15.89 -24.04 9.92
N GLU A 87 14.87 -24.20 10.78
CA GLU A 87 13.75 -23.28 10.90
C GLU A 87 14.16 -21.97 11.56
N HIS A 88 15.08 -22.03 12.52
CA HIS A 88 15.69 -20.84 13.10
C HIS A 88 16.50 -20.07 12.06
N ALA A 89 17.29 -20.76 11.23
CA ALA A 89 18.02 -20.11 10.13
C ALA A 89 17.07 -19.49 9.09
N GLU A 90 15.93 -20.13 8.82
CA GLU A 90 14.88 -19.57 7.97
C GLU A 90 14.26 -18.31 8.59
N LEU A 91 13.95 -18.33 9.89
CA LEU A 91 13.41 -17.20 10.63
C LEU A 91 14.36 -15.99 10.56
N THR A 92 15.66 -16.21 10.74
CA THR A 92 16.67 -15.15 10.59
C THR A 92 16.63 -14.51 9.20
N ARG A 93 16.53 -15.31 8.13
CA ARG A 93 16.45 -14.79 6.76
C ARG A 93 15.16 -14.00 6.51
N LEU A 94 14.04 -14.43 7.11
CA LEU A 94 12.77 -13.70 6.99
C LEU A 94 12.85 -12.35 7.72
N VAL A 95 13.49 -12.29 8.90
CA VAL A 95 13.75 -11.02 9.59
C VAL A 95 14.56 -10.08 8.71
N GLU A 96 15.67 -10.55 8.14
CA GLU A 96 16.52 -9.73 7.25
C GLU A 96 15.75 -9.20 6.04
N GLN A 97 14.87 -10.01 5.44
CA GLN A 97 14.03 -9.59 4.32
C GLN A 97 13.02 -8.52 4.72
N THR A 98 12.34 -8.69 5.85
CA THR A 98 11.38 -7.71 6.36
C THR A 98 12.07 -6.40 6.74
N GLU A 99 13.24 -6.45 7.40
CA GLU A 99 14.02 -5.26 7.74
C GLU A 99 14.46 -4.49 6.49
N LYS A 100 14.97 -5.20 5.48
CA LYS A 100 15.36 -4.60 4.21
C LYS A 100 14.17 -3.95 3.52
N HIS A 101 13.05 -4.65 3.43
CA HIS A 101 11.82 -4.11 2.84
C HIS A 101 11.35 -2.84 3.55
N ASN A 102 11.36 -2.84 4.88
CA ASN A 102 10.97 -1.67 5.68
C ASN A 102 11.93 -0.48 5.47
N ALA A 103 13.22 -0.74 5.33
CA ALA A 103 14.22 0.28 5.04
C ALA A 103 13.99 0.90 3.66
N ASP A 104 13.82 0.07 2.62
CA ASP A 104 13.55 0.50 1.25
C ASP A 104 12.26 1.32 1.16
N TRP A 105 11.21 0.89 1.88
CA TRP A 105 9.93 1.61 1.96
C TRP A 105 10.08 2.98 2.64
N LEU A 106 10.82 3.05 3.76
CA LEU A 106 11.03 4.31 4.47
C LEU A 106 11.88 5.29 3.66
N GLU A 107 12.90 4.80 2.95
CA GLU A 107 13.70 5.58 2.02
C GLU A 107 12.82 6.17 0.90
N ALA A 108 11.96 5.36 0.29
CA ALA A 108 11.06 5.82 -0.77
C ALA A 108 10.10 6.91 -0.28
N ILE A 109 9.55 6.77 0.93
CA ILE A 109 8.72 7.80 1.57
C ILE A 109 9.51 9.08 1.82
N ALA A 110 10.73 8.98 2.35
CA ALA A 110 11.57 10.14 2.63
C ALA A 110 11.91 10.90 1.35
N GLU A 111 12.30 10.18 0.29
CA GLU A 111 12.58 10.76 -1.03
C GLU A 111 11.35 11.44 -1.64
N LEU A 112 10.18 10.80 -1.58
CA LEU A 112 8.95 11.37 -2.12
C LEU A 112 8.51 12.61 -1.33
N ALA A 113 8.68 12.60 -0.02
CA ALA A 113 8.37 13.74 0.84
C ALA A 113 9.26 14.94 0.52
N ALA A 114 10.57 14.69 0.34
CA ALA A 114 11.53 15.69 -0.09
C ALA A 114 11.20 16.26 -1.48
N LEU A 115 10.85 15.40 -2.44
CA LEU A 115 10.49 15.82 -3.80
C LEU A 115 9.24 16.70 -3.82
N ARG A 116 8.25 16.39 -2.97
CA ARG A 116 7.02 17.18 -2.82
C ARG A 116 7.17 18.40 -1.88
N GLY A 117 8.31 18.56 -1.21
CA GLY A 117 8.54 19.64 -0.25
C GLY A 117 7.63 19.57 0.98
N ILE A 118 7.20 18.37 1.38
CA ILE A 118 6.33 18.15 2.55
C ILE A 118 7.01 17.26 3.58
N THR A 119 6.46 17.22 4.80
CA THR A 119 6.97 16.32 5.83
C THR A 119 6.57 14.86 5.54
N ILE A 120 7.38 13.91 6.01
CA ILE A 120 7.06 12.46 5.94
C ILE A 120 5.68 12.18 6.56
N LYS A 121 5.38 12.80 7.71
CA LYS A 121 4.08 12.65 8.38
C LYS A 121 2.94 13.11 7.48
N LYS A 122 3.09 14.27 6.84
CA LYS A 122 2.08 14.80 5.93
C LYS A 122 1.93 13.94 4.67
N LEU A 123 3.03 13.42 4.13
CA LEU A 123 3.01 12.50 3.00
C LEU A 123 2.25 11.21 3.35
N LYS A 124 2.59 10.58 4.47
CA LYS A 124 1.91 9.37 4.97
C LYS A 124 0.41 9.59 5.12
N GLN A 125 0.00 10.72 5.70
CA GLN A 125 -1.41 11.11 5.80
C GLN A 125 -2.07 11.32 4.43
N ASP A 126 -1.38 11.98 3.49
CA ASP A 126 -1.92 12.26 2.15
C ASP A 126 -2.02 11.00 1.28
N LEU A 127 -1.20 9.98 1.54
CA LEU A 127 -1.25 8.66 0.89
C LEU A 127 -2.15 7.66 1.63
N GLY A 128 -2.58 7.96 2.86
CA GLY A 128 -3.37 7.03 3.68
C GLY A 128 -2.59 5.80 4.15
N ILE A 129 -1.26 5.91 4.30
CA ILE A 129 -0.38 4.81 4.69
C ILE A 129 0.29 5.09 6.03
N GLU A 130 0.29 4.11 6.93
CA GLU A 130 1.03 4.21 8.21
C GLU A 130 2.25 3.29 8.22
N ASN A 131 2.11 2.10 7.65
CA ASN A 131 3.10 1.02 7.58
C ASN A 131 3.18 0.46 6.13
N PRO A 132 4.24 -0.31 5.80
CA PRO A 132 4.32 -1.06 4.54
C PRO A 132 3.10 -1.96 4.35
N SER A 133 2.61 -2.07 3.11
CA SER A 133 1.48 -2.93 2.77
C SER A 133 1.89 -4.40 2.75
N LEU A 134 0.91 -5.30 2.81
CA LEU A 134 1.10 -6.72 2.54
C LEU A 134 0.49 -7.04 1.17
N THR A 135 1.12 -7.93 0.41
CA THR A 135 0.65 -8.31 -0.94
C THR A 135 0.45 -9.82 -1.09
N ASP A 136 -0.60 -10.20 -1.83
CA ASP A 136 -0.86 -11.57 -2.25
C ASP A 136 -0.01 -11.90 -3.51
N GLU A 137 1.27 -12.23 -3.31
CA GLU A 137 2.06 -12.95 -4.34
C GLU A 137 2.07 -14.46 -4.06
#